data_AF-A0A4S0JFS3-F1
#
_entry.id   AF-A0A4S0JFS3-F1
#
_cell.length_a   1.000
_cell.length_b   1.000
_cell.length_c   1.000
_cell.angle_alpha   90.00
_cell.angle_beta   90.00
_cell.angle_gamma   90.00
#
_symmetry.space_group_name_H-M   'P 1'
#
loop_
_entity.id
_entity.type
_entity.pdbx_description
1 polymer ?
#
loop_
_entity_poly.entity_id
_entity_poly.type
_entity_poly.pdbx_seq_one_letter_code
_entity_poly.pdbx_strand_id
1 'polypeptide(L)'
;YTFNYEALKASNDDLQMRSDWLFPICTGGERLKDDNGNKLHPTQKPEALLARIMMASTKPGDVVLDPFFGSGTTGAVAKRLGRHFVGIEREQA
;
A
#
# COMPACT_ATOMS: atom_id res chain seq x y z
N TYR A 1 1.97 19.56 -3.84
CA TYR A 1 1.11 18.62 -4.59
C TYR A 1 2.00 17.83 -5.54
N THR A 2 1.96 16.49 -5.46
CA THR A 2 2.75 15.57 -6.32
C THR A 2 1.77 14.67 -7.06
N PHE A 3 1.92 14.60 -8.38
CA PHE A 3 1.18 13.66 -9.23
C PHE A 3 2.10 13.14 -10.34
N ASN A 4 2.49 11.88 -10.24
CA ASN A 4 3.46 11.26 -11.14
C ASN A 4 2.74 10.66 -12.37
N TYR A 5 2.22 11.53 -13.23
CA TYR A 5 1.43 11.15 -14.41
C TYR A 5 2.15 10.15 -15.32
N GLU A 6 3.41 10.42 -15.66
CA GLU A 6 4.20 9.55 -16.55
C GLU A 6 4.44 8.16 -15.94
N ALA A 7 4.67 8.07 -14.62
CA ALA A 7 4.85 6.79 -13.95
C ALA A 7 3.55 5.96 -13.97
N LEU A 8 2.40 6.61 -13.77
CA LEU A 8 1.10 5.95 -13.86
C LEU A 8 0.78 5.47 -15.27
N LYS A 9 1.07 6.30 -16.28
CA LYS A 9 0.88 5.98 -17.69
C LYS A 9 1.75 4.80 -18.11
N ALA A 10 3.04 4.83 -17.77
CA ALA A 10 3.96 3.72 -18.03
C ALA A 10 3.51 2.41 -17.35
N SER A 11 2.87 2.48 -16.18
CA SER A 11 2.32 1.30 -15.48
C SER A 11 1.00 0.76 -16.05
N ASN A 12 0.48 1.38 -17.11
CA ASN A 12 -0.84 1.11 -17.69
C ASN A 12 -0.75 1.09 -19.22
N ASP A 13 0.22 0.36 -19.76
CA ASP A 13 0.45 0.17 -21.20
C ASP A 13 0.54 1.49 -22.00
N ASP A 14 1.19 2.48 -21.39
CA ASP A 14 1.30 3.85 -21.92
C ASP A 14 -0.04 4.56 -22.16
N LEU A 15 -1.12 4.09 -21.53
CA LEU A 15 -2.44 4.72 -21.53
C LEU A 15 -2.68 5.49 -20.22
N GLN A 16 -3.47 6.55 -20.30
CA GLN A 16 -3.85 7.32 -19.12
C GLN A 16 -4.56 6.42 -18.09
N MET A 17 -4.04 6.41 -16.86
CA MET A 17 -4.65 5.69 -15.75
C MET A 17 -6.06 6.23 -15.45
N ARG A 18 -7.05 5.33 -15.40
CA ARG A 18 -8.43 5.68 -15.06
C ARG A 18 -8.63 5.76 -13.54
N SER A 19 -9.82 6.17 -13.12
CA SER A 19 -10.23 6.22 -11.70
C SER A 19 -10.74 4.89 -11.15
N ASP A 20 -10.97 3.89 -12.01
CA ASP A 20 -11.40 2.54 -11.64
C ASP A 20 -10.23 1.55 -11.73
N TRP A 21 -9.89 0.92 -10.60
CA TRP A 21 -8.77 -0.01 -10.50
C TRP A 21 -9.23 -1.39 -10.08
N LEU A 22 -8.89 -2.39 -10.88
CA LEU A 22 -9.10 -3.79 -10.54
C LEU A 22 -7.85 -4.34 -9.84
N PHE A 23 -8.00 -4.76 -8.59
CA PHE A 23 -6.98 -5.46 -7.84
C PHE A 23 -7.56 -6.75 -7.24
N PRO A 24 -6.78 -7.83 -7.15
CA PRO A 24 -7.18 -8.99 -6.38
C PRO A 24 -7.26 -8.64 -4.89
N ILE A 25 -8.05 -9.42 -4.15
CA ILE A 25 -8.12 -9.32 -2.69
C ILE A 25 -6.84 -9.86 -2.05
N CYS A 26 -6.45 -9.31 -0.89
CA CYS A 26 -5.29 -9.77 -0.13
C CYS A 26 -5.50 -11.21 0.37
N THR A 27 -4.79 -12.15 -0.26
CA THR A 27 -4.90 -13.60 -0.10
C THR A 27 -3.53 -14.26 -0.27
N GLY A 28 -3.43 -15.58 -0.09
CA GLY A 28 -2.16 -16.30 -0.25
C GLY A 28 -1.10 -15.87 0.76
N GLY A 29 0.17 -15.84 0.33
CA GLY A 29 1.32 -15.49 1.18
C GLY A 29 1.39 -14.03 1.61
N GLU A 30 0.67 -13.15 0.92
CA GLU A 30 0.53 -11.74 1.34
C GLU A 30 -0.34 -11.62 2.60
N ARG A 31 -1.33 -12.52 2.76
CA ARG A 31 -2.28 -12.47 3.86
C ARG A 31 -1.61 -12.95 5.14
N LEU A 32 -1.36 -12.03 6.07
CA LEU A 32 -0.70 -12.32 7.33
C LEU A 32 -1.59 -13.21 8.21
N LYS A 33 -0.94 -14.17 8.86
CA LYS A 33 -1.56 -15.12 9.77
C LYS A 33 -0.81 -15.17 11.09
N ASP A 34 -1.53 -15.45 12.17
CA ASP A 34 -0.93 -15.74 13.48
C ASP A 34 -0.33 -17.17 13.51
N ASP A 35 0.28 -17.53 14.63
CA ASP A 35 0.88 -18.87 14.85
C ASP A 35 -0.14 -20.01 14.77
N ASN A 36 -1.43 -19.70 14.96
CA ASN A 36 -2.54 -20.65 14.85
C ASN A 36 -3.10 -20.73 13.42
N GLY A 37 -2.54 -19.97 12.47
CA GLY A 37 -2.99 -19.92 11.08
C GLY A 37 -4.23 -19.06 10.84
N ASN A 38 -4.74 -18.36 11.86
CA ASN A 38 -5.86 -17.42 11.73
C ASN A 38 -5.39 -16.13 11.07
N LYS A 39 -6.31 -15.42 10.42
CA LYS A 39 -6.02 -14.11 9.82
C LYS A 39 -5.61 -13.12 10.92
N LEU A 40 -4.43 -12.53 10.79
CA LEU A 40 -3.90 -11.58 11.77
C LEU A 40 -4.77 -10.31 11.85
N HIS A 41 -5.25 -9.83 10.70
CA HIS A 41 -6.13 -8.65 10.63
C HIS A 41 -7.33 -8.93 9.72
N PRO A 42 -8.56 -8.54 10.13
CA PRO A 42 -9.77 -8.82 9.36
C PRO A 42 -9.78 -8.10 8.00
N THR A 43 -9.21 -6.89 7.94
CA THR A 43 -9.35 -5.97 6.81
C THR A 43 -8.01 -5.56 6.18
N GLN A 44 -6.99 -6.42 6.24
CA GLN A 44 -5.70 -6.21 5.56
C GLN A 44 -5.90 -5.81 4.09
N LYS A 45 -5.25 -4.72 3.69
CA LYS A 45 -5.33 -4.19 2.33
C LYS A 45 -4.27 -4.82 1.43
N PRO A 46 -4.57 -5.00 0.12
CA PRO A 46 -3.61 -5.52 -0.83
C PRO A 46 -2.49 -4.50 -1.07
N GLU A 47 -1.25 -4.94 -1.05
CA GLU A 47 -0.07 -4.09 -1.25
C GLU A 47 -0.07 -3.37 -2.60
N ALA A 48 -0.60 -4.02 -3.65
CA ALA A 48 -0.67 -3.45 -4.99
C ALA A 48 -1.48 -2.15 -5.04
N LEU A 49 -2.55 -2.06 -4.25
CA LEU A 49 -3.35 -0.85 -4.11
C LEU A 49 -2.52 0.29 -3.51
N LEU A 50 -1.86 0.03 -2.39
CA LEU A 50 -1.03 1.02 -1.69
C LEU A 50 0.18 1.44 -2.54
N ALA A 51 0.77 0.51 -3.28
CA ALA A 51 1.88 0.79 -4.17
C ALA A 51 1.48 1.76 -5.28
N ARG A 52 0.32 1.56 -5.91
CA ARG A 52 -0.19 2.49 -6.93
C ARG A 52 -0.47 3.87 -6.35
N ILE A 53 -1.10 3.95 -5.17
CA ILE A 53 -1.37 5.22 -4.49
C ILE A 53 -0.05 5.98 -4.23
N MET A 54 0.93 5.32 -3.63
CA MET A 54 2.22 5.97 -3.31
C MET A 54 3.00 6.36 -4.56
N MET A 55 3.02 5.50 -5.59
CA MET A 55 3.68 5.83 -6.85
C MET A 55 2.99 6.99 -7.57
N ALA A 56 1.67 7.16 -7.41
CA ALA A 56 0.94 8.30 -7.97
C ALA A 56 1.26 9.62 -7.26
N SER A 57 1.34 9.62 -5.93
CA SER A 57 1.23 10.86 -5.13
C SER A 57 2.44 11.18 -4.25
N THR A 58 3.53 10.40 -4.31
CA THR A 58 4.75 10.60 -3.49
C THR A 58 6.02 10.41 -4.30
N LYS A 59 7.12 10.95 -3.80
CA LYS A 59 8.49 10.71 -4.28
C LYS A 59 9.25 9.83 -3.30
N PRO A 60 10.29 9.09 -3.74
CA PRO A 60 11.24 8.48 -2.83
C PRO A 60 11.75 9.51 -1.81
N GLY A 61 11.86 9.10 -0.54
CA GLY A 61 12.22 9.97 0.58
C GLY A 61 11.06 10.74 1.22
N ASP A 62 9.87 10.80 0.60
CA ASP A 62 8.69 11.41 1.24
C ASP A 62 8.25 10.58 2.47
N VAL A 63 7.55 11.23 3.39
CA VAL A 63 6.94 10.59 4.57
C VAL A 63 5.46 10.32 4.30
N VAL A 64 5.03 9.07 4.51
CA VAL A 64 3.61 8.67 4.44
C VAL A 64 3.06 8.46 5.85
N LEU A 65 2.00 9.18 6.20
CA LEU A 65 1.26 8.96 7.46
C LEU A 65 0.10 8.00 7.22
N ASP A 66 0.00 6.98 8.06
CA ASP A 66 -1.17 6.11 8.16
C ASP A 66 -1.69 6.11 9.61
N PRO A 67 -2.82 6.79 9.89
CA PRO A 67 -3.38 6.85 11.22
C PRO A 67 -4.19 5.60 11.63
N PHE A 68 -4.32 4.61 10.73
CA PHE A 68 -5.03 3.35 10.97
C PHE A 68 -4.17 2.18 10.46
N PHE A 69 -3.00 2.04 11.05
CA PHE A 69 -1.91 1.23 10.51
C PHE A 69 -2.28 -0.26 10.39
N GLY A 70 -3.17 -0.79 11.24
CA GLY A 70 -3.67 -2.15 11.18
C GLY A 70 -2.55 -3.18 11.07
N SER A 71 -2.57 -3.99 9.99
CA SER A 71 -1.53 -4.99 9.71
C SER A 71 -0.23 -4.41 9.14
N GLY A 72 -0.08 -3.10 9.04
CA GLY A 72 1.14 -2.42 8.60
C GLY A 72 1.40 -2.41 7.10
N THR A 73 0.39 -2.66 6.25
CA THR A 73 0.55 -2.70 4.78
C THR A 73 1.19 -1.41 4.24
N THR A 74 0.78 -0.24 4.74
CA THR A 74 1.35 1.04 4.32
C THR A 74 2.84 1.12 4.63
N GLY A 75 3.29 0.68 5.80
CA GLY A 75 4.69 0.71 6.18
C GLY A 75 5.55 -0.25 5.35
N ALA A 76 5.03 -1.46 5.10
CA ALA A 76 5.70 -2.44 4.24
C ALA A 76 5.92 -1.89 2.83
N VAL A 77 4.88 -1.32 2.22
CA VAL A 77 4.95 -0.75 0.87
C VAL A 77 5.81 0.51 0.82
N ALA A 78 5.67 1.41 1.79
CA ALA A 78 6.48 2.63 1.88
C ALA A 78 7.97 2.29 1.93
N LYS A 79 8.36 1.37 2.82
CA LYS A 79 9.75 0.92 2.95
C LYS A 79 10.27 0.31 1.64
N ARG A 80 9.49 -0.58 1.00
CA ARG A 80 9.87 -1.20 -0.29
C ARG A 80 10.06 -0.17 -1.40
N LEU A 81 9.24 0.87 -1.42
CA LEU A 81 9.29 1.94 -2.42
C LEU A 81 10.29 3.05 -2.04
N GLY A 82 11.04 2.92 -0.95
CA GLY A 82 12.01 3.94 -0.53
C GLY A 82 11.38 5.22 0.00
N ARG A 83 10.22 5.12 0.66
CA ARG A 83 9.56 6.20 1.41
C ARG A 83 9.72 5.95 2.91
N HIS A 84 9.71 7.02 3.69
CA HIS A 84 9.54 6.94 5.14
C HIS A 84 8.05 6.81 5.47
N PHE A 85 7.73 6.30 6.66
CA PHE A 85 6.34 6.24 7.11
C PHE A 85 6.21 6.47 8.61
N VAL A 86 5.04 6.96 9.00
CA VAL A 86 4.57 7.00 10.38
C VAL A 86 3.26 6.23 10.43
N GLY A 87 3.23 5.14 11.18
CA GLY A 87 2.04 4.33 11.41
C GLY A 87 1.52 4.55 12.82
N ILE A 88 0.20 4.74 12.97
CA ILE A 88 -0.47 4.80 14.26
C ILE A 88 -1.54 3.72 14.27
N GLU A 89 -1.55 2.89 15.32
CA GLU A 89 -2.60 1.90 15.57
C GLU A 89 -2.92 1.92 17.06
N ARG A 90 -4.20 1.73 17.38
CA ARG A 90 -4.68 1.66 18.77
C ARG A 90 -4.41 0.30 19.37
N GLU A 91 -4.67 -0.76 18.60
CA GLU A 91 -4.44 -2.13 19.04
C GLU A 91 -2.93 -2.42 19.14
N GLN A 92 -2.55 -3.21 20.14
CA GLN A 92 -1.16 -3.65 20.29
C GLN A 92 -0.82 -4.72 19.25
N ALA A 93 0.45 -4.71 18.83
CA ALA A 93 1.01 -5.66 17.87
C ALA A 93 1.20 -7.05 18.47
#